data_AF-A0A5C8T156-F1
#
_entry.id   AF-A0A5C8T156-F1
#
_cell.length_a   1.000
_cell.length_b   1.000
_cell.length_c   1.000
_cell.angle_alpha   90.00
_cell.angle_beta   90.00
_cell.angle_gamma   90.00
#
_symmetry.space_group_name_H-M   'P 1'
#
loop_
_entity.id
_entity.type
_entity.pdbx_description
1 polymer ?
#
loop_
_entity_poly.entity_id
_entity_poly.type
_entity_poly.pdbx_seq_one_letter_code
_entity_poly.pdbx_strand_id
1 'polypeptide(L)'
;RFAGTPVKRTGRDRFLRNVLIAVGNSGDPALAASAERNLGGASAIVRGMAVWACGALLGPAACRPLYERHGLGETDPDVLAEWRALLDPPEET
;
A
#
# COMPACT_ATOMS: atom_id res chain seq x y z
N ARG A 1 -11.80 -32.27 -3.53
CA ARG A 1 -11.27 -31.45 -2.41
C ARG A 1 -10.37 -30.36 -3.00
N PHE A 2 -10.92 -29.18 -3.33
CA PHE A 2 -10.21 -28.06 -3.98
C PHE A 2 -9.73 -27.05 -2.95
N ALA A 3 -8.76 -27.47 -2.13
CA ALA A 3 -8.10 -26.58 -1.18
C ALA A 3 -7.07 -25.72 -1.94
N GLY A 4 -7.43 -24.46 -2.19
CA GLY A 4 -6.46 -23.39 -2.49
C GLY A 4 -6.16 -23.12 -3.96
N THR A 5 -7.16 -22.81 -4.79
CA THR A 5 -6.92 -22.32 -6.16
C THR A 5 -6.51 -20.84 -6.19
N PRO A 6 -5.66 -20.42 -7.17
CA PRO A 6 -5.24 -19.03 -7.39
C PRO A 6 -6.38 -18.00 -7.40
N VAL A 7 -7.57 -18.39 -7.86
CA VAL A 7 -8.78 -17.56 -7.91
C VAL A 7 -9.20 -17.03 -6.52
N LYS A 8 -9.01 -17.80 -5.45
CA LYS A 8 -9.34 -17.36 -4.09
C LYS A 8 -8.37 -16.29 -3.58
N ARG A 9 -7.10 -16.31 -4.00
CA ARG A 9 -6.10 -15.29 -3.63
C ARG A 9 -6.44 -13.95 -4.30
N THR A 10 -6.81 -13.96 -5.57
CA THR A 10 -7.26 -12.74 -6.27
C THR A 10 -8.49 -12.11 -5.60
N GLY A 11 -9.42 -12.93 -5.08
CA GLY A 11 -10.56 -12.44 -4.31
C GLY A 11 -10.16 -11.75 -3.01
N ARG A 12 -9.24 -12.35 -2.24
CA ARG A 12 -8.72 -11.77 -1.00
C ARG A 12 -7.96 -10.48 -1.26
N ASP A 13 -7.11 -10.46 -2.28
CA ASP A 13 -6.26 -9.32 -2.57
C ASP A 13 -7.08 -8.11 -3.02
N ARG A 14 -8.15 -8.32 -3.80
CA ARG A 14 -9.13 -7.26 -4.12
C ARG A 14 -9.88 -6.75 -2.90
N PHE A 15 -10.25 -7.65 -1.98
CA PHE A 15 -10.89 -7.23 -0.73
C PHE A 15 -9.95 -6.37 0.12
N LEU A 16 -8.70 -6.81 0.32
CA LEU A 16 -7.69 -6.06 1.07
C LEU A 16 -7.36 -4.72 0.42
N ARG A 17 -7.26 -4.67 -0.91
CA ARG A 17 -7.15 -3.41 -1.67
C ARG A 17 -8.25 -2.43 -1.28
N ASN A 18 -9.51 -2.87 -1.30
CA ASN A 18 -10.64 -2.01 -0.96
C ASN A 18 -10.63 -1.58 0.51
N VAL A 19 -10.22 -2.46 1.42
CA VAL A 19 -10.03 -2.11 2.84
C VAL A 19 -8.97 -1.03 2.99
N LEU A 20 -7.83 -1.13 2.30
CA LEU A 20 -6.76 -0.13 2.35
C LEU A 20 -7.20 1.21 1.76
N ILE A 21 -8.03 1.21 0.71
CA ILE A 21 -8.69 2.42 0.20
C ILE A 21 -9.55 3.06 1.30
N ALA A 22 -10.40 2.28 1.97
CA ALA A 22 -11.23 2.79 3.05
C ALA A 22 -10.40 3.34 4.22
N VAL A 23 -9.30 2.66 4.56
CA VAL A 23 -8.35 3.11 5.57
C VAL A 23 -7.74 4.45 5.19
N GLY A 24 -7.17 4.61 3.99
CA GLY A 24 -6.60 5.90 3.57
C GLY A 24 -7.64 7.01 3.48
N ASN A 25 -8.82 6.73 2.92
CA ASN A 25 -9.93 7.68 2.84
C ASN A 25 -10.46 8.14 4.19
N SER A 26 -10.25 7.36 5.26
CA SER A 26 -10.70 7.76 6.60
C SER A 26 -9.96 8.98 7.14
N GLY A 27 -8.72 9.21 6.67
CA GLY A 27 -7.84 10.23 7.23
C GLY A 27 -7.45 10.02 8.70
N ASP A 28 -7.76 8.86 9.31
CA ASP A 28 -7.47 8.56 10.71
C ASP A 28 -6.05 8.01 10.89
N PRO A 29 -5.09 8.78 11.45
CA PRO A 29 -3.71 8.34 11.60
C PRO A 29 -3.57 7.10 12.50
N ALA A 30 -4.55 6.80 13.37
CA ALA A 30 -4.52 5.61 14.22
C ALA A 30 -4.57 4.30 13.40
N LEU A 31 -5.02 4.36 12.14
CA LEU A 31 -5.08 3.20 11.25
C LEU A 31 -3.77 2.96 10.47
N ALA A 32 -2.79 3.86 10.54
CA ALA A 32 -1.55 3.77 9.77
C ALA A 32 -0.79 2.45 10.03
N ALA A 33 -0.70 2.03 11.29
CA ALA A 33 -0.09 0.75 11.65
C ALA A 33 -0.77 -0.46 10.98
N SER A 34 -2.06 -0.36 10.63
CA SER A 34 -2.77 -1.40 9.88
C SER A 34 -2.43 -1.38 8.38
N ALA A 35 -2.22 -0.21 7.79
CA ALA A 35 -1.73 -0.09 6.42
C ALA A 35 -0.29 -0.62 6.31
N GLU A 36 0.60 -0.19 7.21
CA GLU A 36 2.03 -0.56 7.20
C GLU A 36 2.26 -2.07 7.18
N ARG A 37 1.47 -2.85 7.94
CA ARG A 37 1.59 -4.33 7.97
C ARG A 37 1.42 -4.98 6.60
N ASN A 38 0.82 -4.30 5.63
CA ASN A 38 0.58 -4.81 4.29
C ASN A 38 1.70 -4.47 3.29
N LEU A 39 2.66 -3.62 3.66
CA LEU A 39 3.78 -3.20 2.78
C LEU A 39 4.73 -4.35 2.42
N GLY A 40 4.82 -5.40 3.23
CA GLY A 40 5.63 -6.60 2.96
C GLY A 40 4.85 -7.77 2.35
N GLY A 41 3.59 -7.58 1.98
CA GLY A 41 2.71 -8.67 1.52
C GLY A 41 3.11 -9.24 0.15
N ALA A 42 2.74 -10.49 -0.14
CA ALA A 42 3.09 -11.13 -1.43
C ALA A 42 2.38 -10.52 -2.65
N SER A 43 1.27 -9.80 -2.45
CA SER A 43 0.43 -9.27 -3.54
C SER A 43 0.77 -7.82 -3.85
N ALA A 44 1.21 -7.54 -5.07
CA ALA A 44 1.59 -6.20 -5.51
C ALA A 44 0.46 -5.18 -5.35
N ILE A 45 -0.78 -5.53 -5.74
CA ILE A 45 -1.94 -4.65 -5.60
C ILE A 45 -2.22 -4.27 -4.13
N VAL A 46 -1.93 -5.17 -3.19
CA VAL A 46 -2.09 -4.91 -1.75
C VAL A 46 -0.96 -4.03 -1.24
N ARG A 47 0.29 -4.29 -1.64
CA ARG A 47 1.44 -3.46 -1.27
C ARG A 47 1.27 -2.03 -1.79
N GLY A 48 0.95 -1.85 -3.06
CA GLY A 48 0.72 -0.53 -3.67
C GLY A 48 -0.35 0.26 -2.93
N MET A 49 -1.50 -0.34 -2.63
CA MET A 49 -2.53 0.36 -1.84
C MET A 49 -2.11 0.64 -0.40
N ALA A 50 -1.24 -0.18 0.19
CA ALA A 50 -0.70 0.10 1.52
C ALA A 50 0.22 1.32 1.49
N VAL A 51 1.02 1.50 0.42
CA VAL A 51 1.84 2.71 0.21
C VAL A 51 0.94 3.94 0.15
N TRP A 52 -0.06 3.93 -0.73
CA TRP A 52 -1.02 5.03 -0.87
C TRP A 52 -1.72 5.36 0.46
N ALA A 53 -2.20 4.34 1.19
CA ALA A 53 -2.89 4.54 2.45
C ALA A 53 -1.96 5.11 3.53
N CYS A 54 -0.71 4.67 3.62
CA CYS A 54 0.27 5.28 4.54
C CYS A 54 0.49 6.75 4.19
N GLY A 55 0.59 7.06 2.90
CA GLY A 55 0.72 8.44 2.41
C GLY A 55 -0.46 9.33 2.77
N ALA A 56 -1.68 8.85 2.56
CA ALA A 56 -2.90 9.57 2.90
C ALA A 56 -3.04 9.84 4.41
N LEU A 57 -2.54 8.94 5.26
CA LEU A 57 -2.67 9.03 6.71
C LEU A 57 -1.53 9.77 7.42
N LEU A 58 -0.30 9.68 6.90
CA LEU A 58 0.91 10.16 7.56
C LEU A 58 1.66 11.25 6.79
N GLY A 59 1.43 11.35 5.48
CA GLY A 59 2.14 12.23 4.57
C GLY A 59 3.53 11.73 4.14
N PRO A 60 4.15 12.38 3.13
CA PRO A 60 5.40 11.93 2.50
C PRO A 60 6.58 11.80 3.46
N ALA A 61 6.80 12.80 4.31
CA ALA A 61 7.95 12.86 5.20
C ALA A 61 7.98 11.69 6.20
N ALA A 62 6.83 11.37 6.79
CA ALA A 62 6.68 10.28 7.74
C ALA A 62 6.79 8.89 7.07
N CYS A 63 6.54 8.80 5.76
CA CYS A 63 6.63 7.55 5.01
C CYS A 63 8.05 7.22 4.51
N ARG A 64 9.02 8.13 4.64
CA ARG A 64 10.39 7.91 4.16
C ARG A 64 11.08 6.68 4.80
N PRO A 65 10.99 6.45 6.13
CA PRO A 65 11.52 5.22 6.74
C PRO A 65 10.82 3.93 6.25
N LEU A 66 9.54 4.03 5.88
CA LEU A 66 8.79 2.90 5.31
C LEU A 66 9.29 2.56 3.91
N TYR A 67 9.58 3.58 3.10
CA TYR A 67 10.20 3.40 1.79
C TYR A 67 11.59 2.77 1.90
N GLU A 68 12.42 3.20 2.85
CA GLU A 68 13.74 2.60 3.08
C GLU A 68 13.63 1.10 3.41
N ARG A 69 12.61 0.72 4.19
CA ARG A 69 12.39 -0.66 4.61
C ARG A 69 11.75 -1.55 3.54
N HIS A 70 10.80 -1.00 2.78
CA HIS A 70 9.93 -1.80 1.90
C HIS A 70 10.06 -1.44 0.41
N GLY A 71 10.40 -0.19 0.09
CA GLY A 71 10.44 0.33 -1.27
C GLY A 71 11.77 0.16 -1.99
N LEU A 72 12.92 0.18 -1.28
CA LEU A 72 14.25 0.04 -1.92
C LEU A 72 14.47 -1.31 -2.61
N GLY A 73 13.81 -2.37 -2.14
CA GLY A 73 13.86 -3.71 -2.72
C GLY A 73 12.65 -4.07 -3.59
N GLU A 74 11.72 -3.14 -3.81
CA GLU A 74 10.54 -3.40 -4.61
C GLU A 74 10.89 -3.44 -6.10
N THR A 75 10.30 -4.39 -6.82
CA THR A 75 10.53 -4.59 -8.26
C THR A 75 9.26 -4.45 -9.09
N ASP A 76 8.10 -4.50 -8.43
CA ASP A 76 6.83 -4.36 -9.10
C ASP A 76 6.61 -2.90 -9.54
N PRO A 77 6.35 -2.65 -10.84
CA PRO A 77 6.30 -1.30 -11.38
C PRO A 77 5.14 -0.47 -10.83
N ASP A 78 4.01 -1.11 -10.50
CA ASP A 78 2.84 -0.40 -9.98
C ASP A 78 3.10 0.05 -8.54
N VAL A 79 3.73 -0.81 -7.73
CA VAL A 79 4.11 -0.44 -6.34
C VAL A 79 5.18 0.65 -6.34
N LEU A 80 6.16 0.60 -7.25
CA LEU A 80 7.15 1.66 -7.42
C LEU A 80 6.53 2.99 -7.85
N ALA A 81 5.47 2.97 -8.67
CA ALA A 81 4.74 4.17 -9.05
C ALA A 81 4.05 4.82 -7.83
N GLU A 82 3.44 4.02 -6.95
CA GLU A 82 2.84 4.52 -5.71
C GLU A 82 3.89 5.16 -4.78
N TRP A 83 5.07 4.53 -4.63
CA TRP A 83 6.16 5.13 -3.85
C TRP A 83 6.66 6.45 -4.42
N ARG A 84 6.75 6.56 -5.75
CA ARG A 84 7.14 7.81 -6.43
C ARG A 84 6.08 8.89 -6.22
N ALA A 85 4.81 8.56 -6.45
CA ALA A 85 3.70 9.49 -6.25
C ALA A 85 3.64 10.01 -4.80
N LEU A 86 3.98 9.16 -3.83
CA LEU A 86 4.05 9.54 -2.42
C LEU A 86 5.25 10.43 -2.10
N LEU A 87 6.46 10.08 -2.55
CA LEU A 87 7.68 10.77 -2.13
C LEU A 87 7.98 12.04 -2.92
N ASP A 88 7.57 12.06 -4.19
CA ASP A 88 7.73 13.17 -5.13
C ASP A 88 6.35 13.54 -5.70
N PRO A 89 5.41 14.04 -4.86
CA PRO A 89 4.09 14.44 -5.35
C PRO A 89 4.25 15.57 -6.37
N PRO A 90 3.46 15.58 -7.46
CA PRO A 90 3.48 16.70 -8.41
C PRO A 90 3.15 17.99 -7.67
N GLU A 91 3.88 19.07 -7.96
CA GLU A 91 3.55 20.40 -7.45
C GLU A 91 2.11 20.74 -7.88
N GLU A 92 1.22 20.94 -6.91
CA GLU A 92 -0.13 21.42 -7.16
C GLU A 92 -0.04 22.83 -7.77
N THR A 93 -0.26 22.95 -9.09
CA THR A 93 -0.50 24.23 -9.79
C THR A 93 -1.82 24.86 -9.41
#